data_AF-A5ZY74-F1
#
_entry.id   AF-A5ZY74-F1
#
_cell.length_a   1.000
_cell.length_b   1.000
_cell.length_c   1.000
_cell.angle_alpha   90.00
_cell.angle_beta   90.00
_cell.angle_gamma   90.00
#
_symmetry.space_group_name_H-M   'P 1'
#
loop_
_entity.id
_entity.type
_entity.pdbx_description
1 polymer ?
#
loop_
_entity_poly.entity_id
_entity_poly.type
_entity_poly.pdbx_seq_one_letter_code
_entity_poly.pdbx_strand_id
1 'polypeptide(L)'
;MWKSVQKRDRIIWKSGNPYEAGTDKTFSLDTLPQEYTAYGNGDYRINGLETEQADGSDTANLKYESYEISKGKYRYRTGHSKKSTGSDQPGWL
;
A
#
# COMPACT_ATOMS: atom_id res chain seq x y z
N MET A 1 -4.50 30.19 22.64
CA MET A 1 -3.84 28.88 22.70
C MET A 1 -3.25 28.57 21.32
N TRP A 2 -1.95 28.87 21.12
CA TRP A 2 -1.26 28.59 19.86
C TRP A 2 -0.54 27.26 20.02
N LYS A 3 -1.02 26.19 19.36
CA LYS A 3 -0.33 24.90 19.41
C LYS A 3 0.93 24.98 18.54
N SER A 4 2.08 24.68 19.13
CA SER A 4 3.37 24.61 18.46
C SER A 4 3.31 23.61 17.30
N VAL A 5 3.49 24.10 16.06
CA VAL A 5 3.62 23.27 14.86
C VAL A 5 4.90 22.45 14.97
N GLN A 6 4.78 21.12 15.00
CA GLN A 6 5.93 20.22 15.09
C GLN A 6 6.64 20.12 13.73
N LYS A 7 7.93 19.74 13.73
CA LYS A 7 8.73 19.62 12.49
C LYS A 7 8.14 18.60 11.49
N ARG A 8 7.41 17.59 11.98
CA ARG A 8 6.69 16.60 11.17
C ARG A 8 5.53 17.24 10.40
N ASP A 9 4.76 18.10 11.04
CA ASP A 9 3.64 18.83 10.44
C ASP A 9 4.07 19.69 9.25
N ARG A 10 5.32 20.17 9.25
CA ARG A 10 5.87 21.01 8.16
C ARG A 10 6.17 20.24 6.86
N ILE A 11 6.44 18.94 6.94
CA ILE A 11 6.71 18.11 5.75
C ILE A 11 5.37 17.75 5.09
N ILE A 12 4.40 17.34 5.90
CA ILE A 12 3.10 16.86 5.43
C ILE A 12 2.26 17.98 4.81
N TRP A 13 2.42 19.23 5.24
CA TRP A 13 1.68 20.34 4.64
C TRP A 13 2.00 20.58 3.15
N LYS A 14 3.18 20.13 2.66
CA LYS A 14 3.54 20.21 1.24
C LYS A 14 3.11 18.99 0.42
N SER A 15 2.66 17.93 1.06
CA SER A 15 2.23 16.69 0.42
C SER A 15 0.71 16.66 0.28
N GLY A 16 0.21 16.28 -0.90
CA GLY A 16 -1.23 16.25 -1.18
C GLY A 16 -1.98 15.33 -0.23
N ASN A 17 -3.20 15.71 0.14
CA ASN A 17 -4.09 14.90 0.96
C ASN A 17 -5.16 14.25 0.05
N PRO A 18 -5.45 12.95 0.23
CA PRO A 18 -6.57 12.34 -0.45
C PRO A 18 -7.89 12.96 0.03
N TYR A 19 -8.92 12.94 -0.82
CA TYR A 19 -10.21 13.54 -0.52
C TYR A 19 -10.83 13.01 0.77
N GLU A 20 -10.62 11.71 1.03
CA GLU A 20 -11.09 10.98 2.20
C GLU A 20 -10.48 11.48 3.52
N ALA A 21 -9.35 12.20 3.47
CA ALA A 21 -8.77 12.85 4.66
C ALA A 21 -9.55 14.09 5.10
N GLY A 22 -10.47 14.60 4.27
CA GLY A 22 -11.30 15.75 4.59
C GLY A 22 -10.47 16.99 4.95
N THR A 23 -10.63 17.49 6.18
CA THR A 23 -9.88 18.65 6.66
C THR A 23 -8.55 18.29 7.33
N ASP A 24 -8.24 17.00 7.47
CA ASP A 24 -7.00 16.54 8.10
C ASP A 24 -5.81 16.69 7.14
N LYS A 25 -5.05 17.77 7.34
CA LYS A 25 -3.84 18.06 6.58
C LYS A 25 -2.62 17.28 7.05
N THR A 26 -2.76 16.41 8.05
CA THR A 26 -1.67 15.58 8.58
C THR A 26 -1.65 14.17 7.98
N PHE A 27 -2.60 13.84 7.09
CA PHE A 27 -2.67 12.56 6.40
C PHE A 27 -2.25 12.68 4.93
N SER A 28 -1.14 12.08 4.53
CA SER A 28 -0.70 12.06 3.12
C SER A 28 0.02 10.78 2.75
N LEU A 29 -0.38 10.20 1.60
CA LEU A 29 0.21 8.98 1.06
C LEU A 29 1.69 9.15 0.66
N ASP A 30 2.10 10.36 0.29
CA ASP A 30 3.50 10.73 -0.02
C ASP A 30 4.46 10.49 1.15
N THR A 31 3.96 10.58 2.38
CA THR A 31 4.77 10.45 3.61
C THR A 31 4.56 9.14 4.34
N LEU A 32 3.40 8.51 4.16
CA LEU A 32 3.07 7.27 4.85
C LEU A 32 3.83 6.08 4.22
N PRO A 33 4.33 5.13 5.05
CA PRO A 33 4.76 3.83 4.56
C PRO A 33 3.59 3.09 3.92
N GLN A 34 3.80 2.50 2.76
CA GLN A 34 2.79 1.73 2.03
C GLN A 34 3.38 0.38 1.63
N GLU A 35 2.59 -0.69 1.78
CA GLU A 35 2.97 -2.03 1.32
C GLU A 35 3.00 -2.12 -0.22
N TYR A 36 2.13 -1.35 -0.88
CA TYR A 36 2.07 -1.29 -2.34
C TYR A 36 1.66 0.11 -2.81
N THR A 37 2.57 0.82 -3.47
CA THR A 37 2.37 2.18 -3.99
C THR A 37 1.85 2.16 -5.41
N ALA A 38 1.03 3.15 -5.79
CA ALA A 38 0.41 3.26 -7.10
C ALA A 38 0.51 4.69 -7.65
N TYR A 39 0.60 4.82 -8.97
CA TYR A 39 0.62 6.12 -9.64
C TYR A 39 -0.75 6.83 -9.56
N GLY A 40 -0.74 8.16 -9.49
CA GLY A 40 -1.95 8.98 -9.59
C GLY A 40 -2.81 9.08 -8.31
N ASN A 41 -2.33 8.61 -7.15
CA ASN A 41 -3.06 8.67 -5.86
C ASN A 41 -2.58 9.77 -4.89
N GLY A 42 -1.63 10.61 -5.31
CA GLY A 42 -1.04 11.67 -4.47
C GLY A 42 0.23 11.28 -3.71
N ASP A 43 0.81 10.12 -4.01
CA ASP A 43 2.18 9.74 -3.66
C ASP A 43 3.14 10.09 -4.82
N TYR A 44 4.18 10.89 -4.55
CA TYR A 44 5.12 11.37 -5.58
C TYR A 44 6.43 10.57 -5.62
N ARG A 45 6.53 9.50 -4.82
CA ARG A 45 7.68 8.59 -4.82
C ARG A 45 7.62 7.62 -6.00
N ILE A 46 8.63 6.78 -6.15
CA ILE A 46 8.63 5.70 -7.14
C ILE A 46 7.48 4.71 -6.81
N ASN A 47 6.62 4.46 -7.79
CA ASN A 47 5.44 3.60 -7.70
C ASN A 47 5.78 2.11 -7.92
N GLY A 48 4.98 1.23 -7.31
CA GLY A 48 5.00 -0.22 -7.55
C GLY A 48 3.98 -0.68 -8.60
N LEU A 49 2.97 0.15 -8.88
CA LEU A 49 1.91 -0.08 -9.87
C LEU A 49 1.66 1.18 -10.71
N GLU A 50 1.49 0.99 -12.01
CA GLU A 50 1.08 1.98 -13.01
C GLU A 50 0.09 1.30 -13.93
N THR A 51 -1.00 1.97 -14.29
CA THR A 51 -2.04 1.35 -15.12
C THR A 51 -2.85 2.40 -15.84
N GLU A 52 -2.86 2.29 -17.16
CA GLU A 52 -3.77 3.04 -18.01
C GLU A 52 -5.16 2.40 -17.93
N GLN A 53 -6.15 3.22 -17.60
CA GLN A 53 -7.55 2.86 -17.58
C GLN A 53 -8.13 2.90 -19.00
N ALA A 54 -9.32 2.32 -19.18
CA ALA A 54 -9.98 2.31 -20.49
C ALA A 54 -10.30 3.71 -21.05
N ASP A 55 -10.38 4.73 -20.20
CA ASP A 55 -10.59 6.12 -20.58
C ASP A 55 -9.27 6.87 -20.90
N GLY A 56 -8.13 6.18 -20.85
CA GLY A 56 -6.80 6.73 -21.09
C GLY A 56 -6.18 7.44 -19.89
N SER A 57 -6.85 7.47 -18.73
CA SER A 57 -6.24 7.98 -17.50
C SER A 57 -5.21 6.99 -16.96
N ASP A 58 -4.06 7.50 -16.51
CA ASP A 58 -3.05 6.70 -15.82
C ASP A 58 -3.14 6.99 -14.32
N THR A 59 -3.90 6.17 -13.61
CA THR A 59 -4.09 6.31 -12.17
C THR A 59 -4.62 5.01 -11.57
N ALA A 60 -4.17 4.71 -10.36
CA ALA A 60 -4.76 3.68 -9.51
C ALA A 60 -4.80 4.14 -8.05
N ASN A 61 -5.95 3.97 -7.40
CA ASN A 61 -6.16 4.26 -5.98
C ASN A 61 -6.65 3.00 -5.28
N LEU A 62 -5.72 2.12 -4.91
CA LEU A 62 -6.03 0.85 -4.26
C LEU A 62 -6.55 1.10 -2.84
N LYS A 63 -7.70 0.50 -2.53
CA LYS A 63 -8.26 0.47 -1.18
C LYS A 63 -8.30 -0.98 -0.70
N TYR A 64 -8.06 -1.17 0.59
CA TYR A 64 -8.26 -2.48 1.20
C TYR A 64 -9.73 -2.90 1.05
N GLU A 65 -9.94 -4.13 0.57
CA GLU A 65 -11.27 -4.72 0.41
C GLU A 65 -11.48 -5.88 1.38
N SER A 66 -10.59 -6.88 1.35
CA SER A 66 -10.67 -8.08 2.20
C SER A 66 -9.30 -8.77 2.36
N TYR A 67 -9.24 -9.79 3.21
CA TYR A 67 -8.11 -10.73 3.28
C TYR A 67 -8.61 -12.17 3.44
N GLU A 68 -7.77 -13.13 3.02
CA GLU A 68 -7.98 -14.57 3.24
C GLU A 68 -6.67 -15.19 3.78
N ILE A 69 -6.77 -16.13 4.72
CA ILE A 69 -5.63 -16.88 5.26
C ILE A 69 -5.77 -18.35 4.87
N SER A 70 -4.81 -18.85 4.09
CA SER A 70 -4.75 -20.25 3.64
C SER A 70 -3.48 -20.95 4.13
N LYS A 71 -3.54 -22.27 4.36
CA LYS A 71 -2.35 -23.06 4.71
C LYS A 71 -1.44 -23.24 3.49
N GLY A 72 -0.14 -23.01 3.67
CA GLY A 72 0.87 -23.20 2.64
C GLY A 72 0.98 -22.04 1.64
N LYS A 73 1.74 -22.26 0.56
CA LYS A 73 2.00 -21.25 -0.46
C LYS A 73 1.05 -21.39 -1.65
N TYR A 74 0.50 -20.28 -2.14
CA TYR A 74 -0.34 -20.26 -3.33
C TYR A 74 0.43 -20.67 -4.60
N ARG A 75 -0.32 -21.12 -5.61
CA ARG A 75 0.23 -21.58 -6.90
C ARG A 75 0.10 -20.46 -7.94
N TYR A 76 1.18 -20.18 -8.66
CA TYR A 76 1.13 -19.31 -9.84
C TYR A 76 0.70 -20.12 -11.07
N ARG A 77 -0.02 -19.47 -11.99
CA ARG A 77 -0.47 -20.11 -13.25
C ARG A 77 0.69 -20.59 -14.13
N THR A 78 1.84 -19.90 -14.08
CA THR A 78 3.01 -20.14 -14.95
C THR A 78 4.21 -20.81 -14.28
N GLY A 79 3.98 -21.57 -13.20
CA GLY A 79 4.78 -22.78 -12.90
C GLY A 79 6.13 -22.63 -12.19
N HIS A 80 6.73 -21.45 -12.05
CA HIS A 80 7.99 -21.30 -11.30
C HIS A 80 7.76 -20.80 -9.88
N SER A 81 7.53 -21.74 -8.95
CA SER A 81 7.45 -21.44 -7.52
C SER A 81 8.39 -22.35 -6.74
N LYS A 82 9.27 -21.77 -5.92
CA LYS A 82 9.95 -22.54 -4.85
C LYS A 82 8.88 -23.10 -3.93
N LYS A 83 8.83 -24.43 -3.80
CA LYS A 83 7.97 -25.13 -2.84
C LYS A 83 8.40 -24.76 -1.43
N SER A 84 7.45 -24.60 -0.51
CA SER A 84 7.75 -24.47 0.90
C SER A 84 8.31 -25.81 1.40
N THR A 85 9.58 -25.87 1.77
CA THR A 85 10.14 -26.97 2.55
C THR A 85 9.70 -26.81 4.00
N GLY A 86 8.53 -27.34 4.34
CA GLY A 86 8.02 -27.44 5.70
C GLY A 86 7.91 -28.90 6.10
N SER A 87 8.53 -29.24 7.23
CA SER A 87 8.59 -30.58 7.83
C SER A 87 7.21 -31.09 8.25
N ASP A 88 6.59 -31.92 7.42
CA ASP A 88 5.51 -32.83 7.82
C ASP A 88 6.09 -34.00 8.65
N GLN A 89 6.71 -33.71 9.79
CA GLN A 89 7.01 -34.73 10.79
C GLN A 89 5.80 -34.83 11.74
N PRO A 90 5.10 -35.96 11.83
CA PRO A 90 4.08 -36.14 12.83
C PRO A 90 4.75 -36.09 14.21
N GLY A 91 4.35 -35.12 15.03
CA GLY A 91 4.79 -35.03 16.41
C GLY A 91 4.28 -36.23 17.20
N TRP A 92 5.19 -37.01 17.76
CA TRP A 92 4.89 -37.95 18.83
C TRP A 92 5.06 -37.22 20.16
N LEU A 93 3.94 -36.99 20.84
CA LEU A 93 3.80 -36.79 22.29
C LEU A 93 2.60 -37.62 22.72
#